data_AF-A0A2D6GNJ9-F1
#
_entry.id   AF-A0A2D6GNJ9-F1
#
_cell.length_a   1.000
_cell.length_b   1.000
_cell.length_c   1.000
_cell.angle_alpha   90.00
_cell.angle_beta   90.00
_cell.angle_gamma   90.00
#
_symmetry.space_group_name_H-M   'P 1'
#
loop_
_entity.id
_entity.type
_entity.pdbx_description
1 polymer ?
#
loop_
_entity_poly.entity_id
_entity_poly.type
_entity_poly.pdbx_seq_one_letter_code
_entity_poly.pdbx_strand_id
1 'polypeptide(L)'
;MATESDSSLDTEEFRTAVLDVYNAGGLLAWLRDQGYTRANKQFDQLLQTLADLHNSQALNILQPIFAGELECLTGRDFFLIQDVYCHLIPNLKADADELMDAVQKLVYAGGQDLAANDPNSAFRDWLGNHPDQTNQLLERAEAGTNSDFPLLTFVLEAGARFSFERYHSAALRLLSSTRLEFRLAAVIALSRIPTLPDMSKHQETVGALAKQVLATEDNNERTSSVASLLHVHAQDVANETELVIEAIKFAISQPTDGLHFILAQRLAQHYKVLSLEVQQLIIDALGHSNPAMKGVVDQLDFAFSQCITDDNRQNIADCVRQLLNHPEHAVDIGELESFCHRLSAEKPQLLAWLVICWLRFGDHRSREALPVLFRRYHETGLTLDWPLREFALSDEELVFVCKKAIGYFLIDARSAASVLIACIDAAQTDETAQSIASLLFDPLMLNYSGQAREYIEPESKKKRPRQKFLKSAVKQHDDYLADLRSVGKIPELWPSAAERQIQGERQRALFSQSFAEAHSESSLLNFVSRQTLLNGEGSVSYYRDYGGNHHRSETMLSSHGTSMEVPRYEAVDPLYFQYLIFLLRNETFPE
;
A
#
# COMPACT_ATOMS: atom_id res chain seq x y z
N MET A 1 34.11 -10.74 -12.68
CA MET A 1 35.39 -10.43 -12.00
C MET A 1 36.07 -9.32 -12.78
N ALA A 2 35.74 -8.07 -12.43
CA ALA A 2 36.48 -6.90 -12.88
C ALA A 2 37.47 -6.56 -11.77
N THR A 3 38.72 -6.31 -12.14
CA THR A 3 39.81 -5.94 -11.24
C THR A 3 39.56 -4.56 -10.66
N GLU A 4 39.28 -4.48 -9.35
CA GLU A 4 39.36 -3.25 -8.58
C GLU A 4 40.82 -2.77 -8.59
N SER A 5 41.11 -1.68 -9.30
CA SER A 5 42.39 -0.99 -9.18
C SER A 5 42.41 -0.21 -7.86
N ASP A 6 43.22 -0.69 -6.94
CA ASP A 6 43.45 -0.14 -5.59
C ASP A 6 44.32 1.15 -5.66
N SER A 7 43.82 2.21 -6.31
CA SER A 7 44.48 3.53 -6.24
C SER A 7 43.99 4.28 -5.00
N SER A 8 44.77 4.19 -3.91
CA SER A 8 44.61 5.07 -2.75
C SER A 8 44.74 6.54 -3.17
N LEU A 9 43.84 7.41 -2.72
CA LEU A 9 43.96 8.86 -2.92
C LEU A 9 45.25 9.37 -2.30
N ASP A 10 46.03 10.17 -3.04
CA ASP A 10 47.10 10.97 -2.44
C ASP A 10 46.46 12.01 -1.51
N THR A 11 46.59 11.75 -0.20
CA THR A 11 45.85 12.47 0.83
C THR A 11 46.32 13.92 0.97
N GLU A 12 47.60 14.22 0.68
CA GLU A 12 48.13 15.59 0.82
C GLU A 12 47.77 16.48 -0.37
N GLU A 13 47.85 15.95 -1.59
CA GLU A 13 47.37 16.65 -2.79
C GLU A 13 45.87 16.96 -2.66
N PHE A 14 45.12 16.00 -2.12
CA PHE A 14 43.69 16.15 -1.90
C PHE A 14 43.33 17.18 -0.81
N ARG A 15 44.04 17.17 0.33
CA ARG A 15 43.87 18.18 1.38
C ARG A 15 44.09 19.60 0.85
N THR A 16 45.11 19.78 0.03
CA THR A 16 45.43 21.07 -0.60
C THR A 16 44.29 21.53 -1.52
N ALA A 17 43.80 20.63 -2.38
CA ALA A 17 42.69 20.94 -3.29
C ALA A 17 41.39 21.32 -2.55
N VAL A 18 41.05 20.62 -1.46
CA VAL A 18 39.88 20.96 -0.64
C VAL A 18 39.99 22.36 -0.04
N LEU A 19 41.16 22.70 0.51
CA LEU A 19 41.39 24.01 1.14
C LEU A 19 41.36 25.15 0.12
N ASP A 20 41.93 24.96 -1.07
CA ASP A 20 41.88 25.96 -2.14
C ASP A 20 40.43 26.26 -2.58
N VAL A 21 39.62 25.21 -2.74
CA VAL A 21 38.20 25.33 -3.10
C VAL A 21 37.39 25.95 -1.97
N TYR A 22 37.66 25.59 -0.72
CA TYR A 22 37.02 26.17 0.45
C TYR A 22 37.27 27.68 0.53
N ASN A 23 38.52 28.11 0.36
CA ASN A 23 38.89 29.53 0.35
C ASN A 23 38.26 30.30 -0.82
N ALA A 24 37.94 29.61 -1.92
CA ALA A 24 37.25 30.18 -3.07
C ALA A 24 35.70 30.21 -2.94
N GLY A 25 35.13 29.67 -1.86
CA GLY A 25 33.67 29.61 -1.65
C GLY A 25 32.95 28.61 -2.56
N GLY A 26 33.65 27.58 -3.03
CA GLY A 26 33.12 26.58 -3.98
C GLY A 26 32.92 25.18 -3.41
N LEU A 27 32.92 25.03 -2.07
CA LEU A 27 33.05 23.74 -1.41
C LEU A 27 31.88 22.79 -1.73
N LEU A 28 30.62 23.24 -1.63
CA LEU A 28 29.47 22.38 -1.90
C LEU A 28 29.40 21.94 -3.37
N ALA A 29 29.71 22.85 -4.30
CA ALA A 29 29.75 22.53 -5.73
C ALA A 29 30.82 21.48 -6.05
N TRP A 30 31.99 21.59 -5.40
CA TRP A 30 33.05 20.61 -5.55
C TRP A 30 32.66 19.25 -4.93
N LEU A 31 32.04 19.24 -3.75
CA LEU A 31 31.55 18.00 -3.11
C LEU A 31 30.51 17.29 -3.99
N ARG A 32 29.60 18.03 -4.63
CA ARG A 32 28.64 17.48 -5.59
C ARG A 32 29.35 16.74 -6.72
N ASP A 33 30.38 17.35 -7.29
CA ASP A 33 31.11 16.76 -8.43
C ASP A 33 31.95 15.52 -8.01
N GLN A 34 32.33 15.42 -6.73
CA GLN A 34 33.08 14.29 -6.18
C GLN A 34 32.21 13.16 -5.57
N GLY A 35 30.98 13.45 -5.13
CA GLY A 35 30.25 12.64 -4.13
C GLY A 35 29.86 11.21 -4.55
N TYR A 36 29.63 10.93 -5.84
CA TYR A 36 29.31 9.56 -6.33
C TYR A 36 30.25 9.08 -7.45
N THR A 37 31.24 9.88 -7.82
CA THR A 37 32.17 9.54 -8.91
C THR A 37 33.33 8.66 -8.43
N ARG A 38 33.45 8.41 -7.12
CA ARG A 38 34.55 7.68 -6.49
C ARG A 38 34.12 6.31 -5.98
N ALA A 39 35.04 5.34 -6.00
CA ALA A 39 34.81 4.03 -5.40
C ALA A 39 34.60 4.15 -3.87
N ASN A 40 33.81 3.26 -3.24
CA ASN A 40 33.43 3.37 -1.82
C ASN A 40 34.61 3.68 -0.87
N LYS A 41 35.75 2.98 -1.03
CA LYS A 41 36.96 3.24 -0.20
C LYS A 41 37.50 4.67 -0.32
N GLN A 42 37.38 5.28 -1.49
CA GLN A 42 37.83 6.65 -1.76
C GLN A 42 36.84 7.69 -1.21
N PHE A 43 35.56 7.34 -1.13
CA PHE A 43 34.55 8.17 -0.49
C PHE A 43 34.75 8.21 1.03
N ASP A 44 35.01 7.07 1.67
CA ASP A 44 35.34 7.01 3.10
C ASP A 44 36.59 7.84 3.45
N GLN A 45 37.63 7.75 2.60
CA GLN A 45 38.85 8.57 2.75
C GLN A 45 38.57 10.08 2.60
N LEU A 46 37.68 10.45 1.67
CA LEU A 46 37.23 11.84 1.51
C LEU A 46 36.53 12.33 2.79
N LEU A 47 35.57 11.58 3.30
CA LEU A 47 34.82 11.93 4.51
C LEU A 47 35.74 12.08 5.73
N GLN A 48 36.66 11.14 5.92
CA GLN A 48 37.64 11.21 7.00
C GLN A 48 38.53 12.46 6.87
N THR A 49 39.00 12.77 5.66
CA THR A 49 39.85 13.95 5.42
C THR A 49 39.12 15.25 5.73
N LEU A 50 37.85 15.37 5.33
CA LEU A 50 37.03 16.55 5.63
C LEU A 50 36.79 16.71 7.13
N ALA A 51 36.46 15.61 7.83
CA ALA A 51 36.30 15.61 9.28
C ALA A 51 37.61 16.03 9.97
N ASP A 52 38.76 15.51 9.55
CA ASP A 52 40.07 15.87 10.11
C ASP A 52 40.42 17.35 9.87
N LEU A 53 40.13 17.88 8.68
CA LEU A 53 40.35 19.29 8.36
C LEU A 53 39.44 20.21 9.20
N HIS A 54 38.18 19.84 9.41
CA HIS A 54 37.29 20.56 10.32
C HIS A 54 37.78 20.49 11.76
N ASN A 55 38.09 19.29 12.24
CA ASN A 55 38.52 19.03 13.61
C ASN A 55 39.86 19.66 13.97
N SER A 56 40.71 19.93 12.96
CA SER A 56 41.96 20.69 13.10
C SER A 56 41.82 22.19 12.88
N GLN A 57 40.58 22.67 12.68
CA GLN A 57 40.23 24.08 12.41
C GLN A 57 40.86 24.63 11.11
N ALA A 58 41.29 23.77 10.20
CA ALA A 58 41.81 24.17 8.89
C ALA A 58 40.69 24.63 7.94
N LEU A 59 39.46 24.16 8.15
CA LEU A 59 38.25 24.64 7.50
C LEU A 59 37.06 24.55 8.47
N ASN A 60 35.98 25.28 8.21
CA ASN A 60 34.69 25.00 8.87
C ASN A 60 33.70 24.41 7.84
N ILE A 61 33.48 23.09 7.90
CA ILE A 61 32.58 22.37 7.00
C ILE A 61 31.11 22.75 7.18
N LEU A 62 30.73 23.33 8.33
CA LEU A 62 29.36 23.79 8.59
C LEU A 62 29.12 25.20 8.04
N GLN A 63 30.17 26.00 7.80
CA GLN A 63 30.04 27.38 7.34
C GLN A 63 29.24 27.54 6.03
N PRO A 64 29.38 26.67 5.01
CA PRO A 64 28.55 26.74 3.79
C PRO A 64 27.04 26.61 4.05
N ILE A 65 26.63 25.83 5.06
CA ILE A 65 25.22 25.69 5.47
C ILE A 65 24.69 27.03 5.98
N PHE A 66 25.50 27.74 6.78
CA PHE A 66 25.12 29.04 7.32
C PHE A 66 25.20 30.18 6.31
N ALA A 67 26.06 30.05 5.30
CA ALA A 67 26.23 31.02 4.22
C ALA A 67 25.13 30.98 3.15
N GLY A 68 24.17 30.05 3.25
CA GLY A 68 23.06 29.94 2.30
C GLY A 68 23.41 29.19 1.01
N GLU A 69 24.57 28.53 0.93
CA GLU A 69 24.99 27.81 -0.27
C GLU A 69 24.06 26.62 -0.62
N LEU A 70 23.31 26.12 0.37
CA LEU A 70 22.27 25.08 0.16
C LEU A 70 21.14 25.55 -0.77
N GLU A 71 20.81 26.84 -0.78
CA GLU A 71 19.72 27.38 -1.60
C GLU A 71 20.01 27.28 -3.11
N CYS A 72 21.29 27.13 -3.47
CA CYS A 72 21.74 26.95 -4.84
C CYS A 72 21.64 25.49 -5.32
N LEU A 73 21.30 24.54 -4.43
CA LEU A 73 21.18 23.11 -4.73
C LEU A 73 19.71 22.72 -4.81
N THR A 74 19.34 21.91 -5.81
CA THR A 74 17.96 21.43 -5.99
C THR A 74 17.90 19.95 -6.32
N GLY A 75 16.87 19.26 -5.84
CA GLY A 75 16.61 17.86 -6.16
C GLY A 75 17.80 16.97 -5.80
N ARG A 76 18.27 16.17 -6.76
CA ARG A 76 19.33 15.18 -6.55
C ARG A 76 20.61 15.77 -5.95
N ASP A 77 21.02 16.97 -6.38
CA ASP A 77 22.26 17.58 -5.93
C ASP A 77 22.20 17.97 -4.45
N PHE A 78 21.04 18.42 -3.98
CA PHE A 78 20.81 18.71 -2.57
C PHE A 78 20.91 17.43 -1.72
N PHE A 79 20.21 16.37 -2.11
CA PHE A 79 20.19 15.11 -1.34
C PHE A 79 21.56 14.41 -1.32
N LEU A 80 22.36 14.54 -2.38
CA LEU A 80 23.76 14.09 -2.39
C LEU A 80 24.59 14.82 -1.33
N ILE A 81 24.46 16.14 -1.23
CA ILE A 81 25.18 16.93 -0.23
C ILE A 81 24.67 16.64 1.18
N GLN A 82 23.36 16.50 1.35
CA GLN A 82 22.77 16.11 2.63
C GLN A 82 23.32 14.76 3.11
N ASP A 83 23.41 13.77 2.23
CA ASP A 83 23.98 12.45 2.53
C ASP A 83 25.45 12.54 2.98
N VAL A 84 26.27 13.38 2.31
CA VAL A 84 27.64 13.67 2.74
C VAL A 84 27.67 14.24 4.17
N TYR A 85 26.81 15.22 4.49
CA TYR A 85 26.73 15.77 5.84
C TYR A 85 26.27 14.74 6.87
N CYS A 86 25.31 13.87 6.54
CA CYS A 86 24.86 12.79 7.42
C CYS A 86 25.99 11.85 7.83
N HIS A 87 26.95 11.59 6.93
CA HIS A 87 28.13 10.77 7.23
C HIS A 87 29.23 11.54 7.99
N LEU A 88 29.34 12.86 7.77
CA LEU A 88 30.34 13.70 8.43
C LEU A 88 29.99 14.03 9.88
N ILE A 89 28.74 14.44 10.13
CA ILE A 89 28.27 14.96 11.43
C ILE A 89 28.72 14.11 12.63
N PRO A 90 28.58 12.76 12.62
CA PRO A 90 28.96 11.92 13.77
C PRO A 90 30.45 12.02 14.19
N ASN A 91 31.31 12.49 13.28
CA ASN A 91 32.77 12.54 13.43
C ASN A 91 33.31 13.97 13.64
N LEU A 92 32.46 14.99 13.71
CA LEU A 92 32.88 16.39 13.88
C LEU A 92 33.10 16.76 15.35
N LYS A 93 34.10 17.62 15.58
CA LYS A 93 34.34 18.34 16.84
C LYS A 93 33.76 19.73 16.71
N ALA A 94 32.48 19.87 16.99
CA ALA A 94 31.75 21.13 16.93
C ALA A 94 30.98 21.38 18.22
N ASP A 95 30.50 22.62 18.39
CA ASP A 95 29.59 22.98 19.47
C ASP A 95 28.19 22.37 19.21
N ALA A 96 27.51 21.99 20.29
CA ALA A 96 26.21 21.36 20.19
C ALA A 96 25.14 22.27 19.58
N ASP A 97 25.13 23.57 19.92
CA ASP A 97 24.16 24.51 19.37
C ASP A 97 24.44 24.76 17.88
N GLU A 98 25.71 24.87 17.47
CA GLU A 98 26.11 25.01 16.07
C GLU A 98 25.64 23.81 15.23
N LEU A 99 25.80 22.58 15.74
CA LEU A 99 25.32 21.38 15.05
C LEU A 99 23.79 21.30 15.00
N MET A 100 23.10 21.64 16.08
CA MET A 100 21.64 21.64 16.11
C MET A 100 21.06 22.60 15.06
N ASP A 101 21.65 23.79 14.92
CA ASP A 101 21.22 24.77 13.93
C ASP A 101 21.53 24.31 12.50
N ALA A 102 22.69 23.71 12.27
CA ALA A 102 23.07 23.16 10.97
C ALA A 102 22.12 22.03 10.53
N VAL A 103 21.80 21.10 11.45
CA VAL A 103 20.88 19.99 11.22
C VAL A 103 19.49 20.50 10.88
N GLN A 104 18.96 21.47 11.63
CA GLN A 104 17.65 22.07 11.33
C GLN A 104 17.62 22.72 9.95
N LYS A 105 18.69 23.44 9.55
CA LYS A 105 18.79 24.03 8.20
C LYS A 105 18.80 22.96 7.11
N LEU A 106 19.51 21.85 7.31
CA LEU A 106 19.52 20.73 6.37
C LEU A 106 18.13 20.07 6.26
N VAL A 107 17.44 19.86 7.38
CA VAL A 107 16.09 19.28 7.39
C VAL A 107 15.10 20.21 6.71
N TYR A 108 15.15 21.51 7.03
CA TYR A 108 14.29 22.53 6.43
C TYR A 108 14.48 22.62 4.92
N ALA A 109 15.73 22.60 4.44
CA ALA A 109 16.04 22.64 3.01
C ALA A 109 15.57 21.37 2.26
N GLY A 110 15.50 20.21 2.93
CA GLY A 110 15.02 18.96 2.34
C GLY A 110 13.49 18.88 2.15
N GLY A 111 12.73 19.76 2.82
CA GLY A 111 11.28 19.84 2.66
C GLY A 111 10.53 18.59 3.13
N GLN A 112 9.58 18.12 2.31
CA GLN A 112 8.68 16.99 2.64
C GLN A 112 9.19 15.63 2.13
N ASP A 113 10.43 15.55 1.67
CA ASP A 113 11.02 14.27 1.24
C ASP A 113 11.26 13.36 2.45
N LEU A 114 11.08 12.04 2.28
CA LEU A 114 11.28 11.07 3.36
C LEU A 114 12.73 11.07 3.87
N ALA A 115 13.72 11.34 3.01
CA ALA A 115 15.13 11.45 3.39
C ALA A 115 15.48 12.78 4.08
N ALA A 116 14.60 13.79 4.04
CA ALA A 116 14.88 15.12 4.59
C ALA A 116 15.24 15.10 6.09
N ASN A 117 14.78 14.07 6.82
CA ASN A 117 15.01 13.91 8.25
C ASN A 117 16.30 13.14 8.61
N ASP A 118 17.05 12.61 7.63
CA ASP A 118 18.29 11.85 7.87
C ASP A 118 19.36 12.60 8.68
N PRO A 119 19.53 13.94 8.54
CA PRO A 119 20.45 14.70 9.40
C PRO A 119 20.16 14.57 10.90
N ASN A 120 18.91 14.33 11.29
CA ASN A 120 18.56 14.12 12.69
C ASN A 120 19.16 12.83 13.26
N SER A 121 19.22 11.76 12.45
CA SER A 121 19.85 10.49 12.84
C SER A 121 21.35 10.67 13.03
N ALA A 122 22.00 11.44 12.16
CA ALA A 122 23.41 11.75 12.26
C ALA A 122 23.73 12.57 13.54
N PHE A 123 22.89 13.56 13.87
CA PHE A 123 23.01 14.33 15.12
C PHE A 123 22.84 13.45 16.36
N ARG A 124 21.87 12.54 16.37
CA ARG A 124 21.69 11.57 17.45
C ARG A 124 22.96 10.72 17.66
N ASP A 125 23.59 10.28 16.59
CA ASP A 125 24.80 9.47 16.70
C ASP A 125 26.00 10.31 17.18
N TRP A 126 26.09 11.58 16.77
CA TRP A 126 27.05 12.54 17.34
C TRP A 126 26.86 12.72 18.86
N LEU A 127 25.62 12.89 19.34
CA LEU A 127 25.30 13.00 20.76
C LEU A 127 25.71 11.74 21.55
N GLY A 128 25.59 10.56 20.94
CA GLY A 128 26.05 9.30 21.53
C GLY A 128 27.57 9.26 21.74
N ASN A 129 28.34 9.94 20.89
CA ASN A 129 29.80 10.05 20.97
C ASN A 129 30.27 11.18 21.91
N HIS A 130 29.39 12.08 22.33
CA HIS A 130 29.74 13.25 23.16
C HIS A 130 28.91 13.35 24.45
N PRO A 131 29.08 12.44 25.43
CA PRO A 131 28.23 12.37 26.63
C PRO A 131 28.19 13.66 27.45
N ASP A 132 29.30 14.39 27.55
CA ASP A 132 29.36 15.64 28.33
C ASP A 132 28.47 16.73 27.71
N GLN A 133 28.50 16.87 26.38
CA GLN A 133 27.64 17.80 25.64
C GLN A 133 26.18 17.40 25.76
N THR A 134 25.88 16.11 25.61
CA THR A 134 24.51 15.58 25.75
C THR A 134 23.95 15.80 27.15
N ASN A 135 24.78 15.68 28.20
CA ASN A 135 24.38 15.98 29.58
C ASN A 135 24.10 17.48 29.79
N GLN A 136 24.94 18.35 29.24
CA GLN A 136 24.73 19.81 29.31
C GLN A 136 23.43 20.23 28.61
N LEU A 137 23.13 19.64 27.46
CA LEU A 137 21.88 19.85 26.74
C LEU A 137 20.66 19.42 27.56
N LEU A 138 20.72 18.26 28.23
CA LEU A 138 19.65 17.84 29.13
C LEU A 138 19.47 18.80 30.32
N GLU A 139 20.57 19.22 30.96
CA GLU A 139 20.53 20.16 32.08
C GLU A 139 19.92 21.52 31.68
N ARG A 140 20.21 22.00 30.45
CA ARG A 140 19.56 23.19 29.88
C ARG A 140 18.06 23.01 29.72
N ALA A 141 17.62 21.85 29.23
CA ALA A 141 16.20 21.53 29.09
C ALA A 141 15.50 21.47 30.47
N GLU A 142 16.11 20.83 31.47
CA GLU A 142 15.56 20.73 32.83
C GLU A 142 15.54 22.08 33.57
N ALA A 143 16.52 22.96 33.31
CA ALA A 143 16.57 24.30 33.89
C ALA A 143 15.50 25.26 33.33
N GLY A 144 14.84 24.90 32.22
CA GLY A 144 13.80 25.72 31.60
C GLY A 144 14.28 27.07 31.06
N THR A 145 15.58 27.18 30.74
CA THR A 145 16.25 28.48 30.50
C THR A 145 16.20 28.99 29.05
N ASN A 146 15.68 28.24 28.08
CA ASN A 146 15.62 28.64 26.66
C ASN A 146 14.22 28.58 26.05
N SER A 147 13.88 29.53 25.17
CA SER A 147 12.57 29.64 24.51
C SER A 147 12.31 28.60 23.41
N ASP A 148 13.33 27.95 22.86
CA ASP A 148 13.18 26.82 21.91
C ASP A 148 14.29 25.80 22.15
N PHE A 149 13.94 24.51 22.20
CA PHE A 149 14.89 23.40 22.29
C PHE A 149 14.56 22.35 21.22
N PRO A 150 14.86 22.66 19.95
CA PRO A 150 14.66 21.71 18.85
C PRO A 150 15.50 20.45 19.11
N LEU A 151 15.09 19.31 18.56
CA LEU A 151 15.85 18.06 18.65
C LEU A 151 15.99 17.44 20.06
N LEU A 152 15.27 17.93 21.08
CA LEU A 152 15.27 17.35 22.44
C LEU A 152 15.02 15.83 22.46
N THR A 153 14.17 15.34 21.55
CA THR A 153 13.93 13.91 21.37
C THR A 153 15.22 13.11 21.18
N PHE A 154 16.15 13.64 20.38
CA PHE A 154 17.41 12.97 20.06
C PHE A 154 18.41 13.07 21.20
N VAL A 155 18.38 14.13 22.01
CA VAL A 155 19.14 14.24 23.26
C VAL A 155 18.72 13.16 24.24
N LEU A 156 17.40 12.98 24.43
CA LEU A 156 16.84 11.95 25.30
C LEU A 156 17.15 10.52 24.78
N GLU A 157 16.97 10.29 23.49
CA GLU A 157 17.22 9.00 22.83
C GLU A 157 18.71 8.60 22.89
N ALA A 158 19.61 9.50 22.48
CA ALA A 158 21.05 9.23 22.47
C ALA A 158 21.60 9.09 23.89
N GLY A 159 21.16 9.94 24.82
CA GLY A 159 21.58 9.92 26.21
C GLY A 159 21.24 8.62 26.93
N ALA A 160 20.07 8.03 26.62
CA ALA A 160 19.66 6.75 27.18
C ALA A 160 20.61 5.59 26.81
N ARG A 161 21.42 5.70 25.75
CA ARG A 161 22.39 4.67 25.34
C ARG A 161 23.55 4.52 26.34
N PHE A 162 23.93 5.59 27.03
CA PHE A 162 25.02 5.55 28.02
C PHE A 162 24.57 5.81 29.47
N SER A 163 23.38 6.38 29.69
CA SER A 163 22.81 6.56 31.02
C SER A 163 21.28 6.39 31.02
N PHE A 164 20.82 5.15 30.84
CA PHE A 164 19.40 4.81 30.76
C PHE A 164 18.55 5.47 31.85
N GLU A 165 18.88 5.23 33.14
CA GLU A 165 18.08 5.73 34.27
C GLU A 165 17.93 7.25 34.29
N ARG A 166 19.00 8.00 33.96
CA ARG A 166 18.98 9.46 33.96
C ARG A 166 18.04 10.00 32.89
N TYR A 167 18.20 9.54 31.66
CA TYR A 167 17.48 10.08 30.50
C TYR A 167 16.05 9.55 30.40
N HIS A 168 15.81 8.29 30.79
CA HIS A 168 14.46 7.74 30.91
C HIS A 168 13.65 8.48 31.98
N SER A 169 14.21 8.67 33.17
CA SER A 169 13.55 9.43 34.25
C SER A 169 13.34 10.90 33.85
N ALA A 170 14.26 11.51 33.12
CA ALA A 170 14.11 12.87 32.63
C ALA A 170 12.98 12.97 31.59
N ALA A 171 12.90 12.03 30.65
CA ALA A 171 11.79 11.97 29.70
C ALA A 171 10.44 11.83 30.42
N LEU A 172 10.33 10.95 31.42
CA LEU A 172 9.12 10.83 32.23
C LEU A 172 8.74 12.13 32.97
N ARG A 173 9.72 12.85 33.54
CA ARG A 173 9.47 14.16 34.17
C ARG A 173 8.98 15.19 33.16
N LEU A 174 9.57 15.22 31.97
CA LEU A 174 9.24 16.18 30.91
C LEU A 174 7.83 16.00 30.35
N LEU A 175 7.18 14.84 30.52
CA LEU A 175 5.75 14.67 30.23
C LEU A 175 4.86 15.61 31.06
N SER A 176 5.30 16.04 32.25
CA SER A 176 4.60 17.01 33.09
C SER A 176 4.98 18.47 32.79
N SER A 177 5.75 18.73 31.73
CA SER A 177 6.17 20.08 31.37
C SER A 177 4.98 20.96 30.99
N THR A 178 5.01 22.23 31.38
CA THR A 178 4.02 23.23 30.92
C THR A 178 4.13 23.49 29.42
N ARG A 179 5.26 23.12 28.80
CA ARG A 179 5.59 23.36 27.39
C ARG A 179 5.26 22.15 26.53
N LEU A 180 4.42 22.35 25.51
CA LEU A 180 3.95 21.29 24.61
C LEU A 180 5.10 20.61 23.86
N GLU A 181 6.05 21.39 23.36
CA GLU A 181 7.22 20.93 22.63
C GLU A 181 8.09 19.97 23.45
N PHE A 182 8.20 20.18 24.77
CA PHE A 182 8.97 19.31 25.65
C PHE A 182 8.22 18.02 25.93
N ARG A 183 6.89 18.09 26.11
CA ARG A 183 6.07 16.89 26.27
C ARG A 183 6.08 16.03 25.02
N LEU A 184 5.91 16.64 23.83
CA LEU A 184 6.04 15.94 22.55
C LEU A 184 7.41 15.29 22.38
N ALA A 185 8.48 16.02 22.70
CA ALA A 185 9.82 15.48 22.61
C ALA A 185 10.03 14.27 23.52
N ALA A 186 9.51 14.33 24.75
CA ALA A 186 9.54 13.25 25.72
C ALA A 186 8.71 12.04 25.28
N VAL A 187 7.48 12.26 24.80
CA VAL A 187 6.60 11.21 24.26
C VAL A 187 7.32 10.42 23.16
N ILE A 188 7.86 11.12 22.16
CA ILE A 188 8.54 10.47 21.04
C ILE A 188 9.82 9.76 21.53
N ALA A 189 10.59 10.40 22.41
CA ALA A 189 11.83 9.82 22.93
C ALA A 189 11.57 8.50 23.67
N LEU A 190 10.55 8.44 24.53
CA LEU A 190 10.19 7.23 25.27
C LEU A 190 9.89 6.03 24.35
N SER A 191 9.35 6.26 23.15
CA SER A 191 9.16 5.20 22.16
C SER A 191 10.42 4.79 21.40
N ARG A 192 11.42 5.68 21.32
CA ARG A 192 12.67 5.47 20.57
C ARG A 192 13.81 4.94 21.40
N ILE A 193 13.71 4.95 22.73
CA ILE A 193 14.69 4.33 23.61
C ILE A 193 14.73 2.82 23.30
N PRO A 194 15.84 2.30 22.75
CA PRO A 194 15.82 1.05 21.97
C PRO A 194 15.65 -0.22 22.81
N THR A 195 15.84 -0.18 24.12
CA THR A 195 15.62 -1.34 25.00
C THR A 195 15.32 -0.87 26.41
N LEU A 196 14.13 -1.19 26.90
CA LEU A 196 13.79 -1.01 28.32
C LEU A 196 14.42 -2.19 29.10
N PRO A 197 15.16 -1.93 30.19
CA PRO A 197 16.03 -2.91 30.82
C PRO A 197 15.26 -4.01 31.56
N ASP A 198 14.04 -3.72 32.02
CA ASP A 198 13.19 -4.64 32.75
C ASP A 198 11.70 -4.31 32.59
N MET A 199 10.88 -5.23 33.11
CA MET A 199 9.41 -5.13 33.11
C MET A 199 8.88 -3.94 33.90
N SER A 200 9.56 -3.54 34.97
CA SER A 200 9.14 -2.39 35.77
C SER A 200 9.24 -1.11 34.94
N LYS A 201 10.32 -0.93 34.19
CA LYS A 201 10.53 0.21 33.29
C LYS A 201 9.61 0.20 32.08
N HIS A 202 9.31 -0.98 31.56
CA HIS A 202 8.27 -1.15 30.54
C HIS A 202 6.91 -0.67 31.03
N GLN A 203 6.44 -1.20 32.17
CA GLN A 203 5.15 -0.82 32.77
C GLN A 203 5.10 0.66 33.16
N GLU A 204 6.19 1.22 33.69
CA GLU A 204 6.31 2.64 34.00
C GLU A 204 6.13 3.51 32.74
N THR A 205 6.79 3.15 31.64
CA THR A 205 6.72 3.87 30.37
C THR A 205 5.33 3.78 29.74
N VAL A 206 4.77 2.57 29.65
CA VAL A 206 3.43 2.34 29.12
C VAL A 206 2.39 3.08 29.94
N GLY A 207 2.46 3.00 31.27
CA GLY A 207 1.54 3.69 32.17
C GLY A 207 1.64 5.21 32.06
N ALA A 208 2.84 5.76 31.90
CA ALA A 208 3.04 7.20 31.70
C ALA A 208 2.47 7.68 30.35
N LEU A 209 2.75 6.96 29.26
CA LEU A 209 2.22 7.29 27.93
C LEU A 209 0.69 7.16 27.88
N ALA A 210 0.11 6.13 28.49
CA ALA A 210 -1.34 5.97 28.56
C ALA A 210 -2.02 7.10 29.34
N LYS A 211 -1.44 7.51 30.48
CA LYS A 211 -1.91 8.71 31.20
C LYS A 211 -1.77 9.98 30.36
N GLN A 212 -0.71 10.10 29.56
CA GLN A 212 -0.53 11.24 28.67
C GLN A 212 -1.63 11.34 27.62
N VAL A 213 -2.01 10.20 27.01
CA VAL A 213 -3.14 10.13 26.06
C VAL A 213 -4.43 10.62 26.70
N LEU A 214 -4.68 10.22 27.96
CA LEU A 214 -5.90 10.58 28.70
C LEU A 214 -5.91 12.05 29.17
N ALA A 215 -4.74 12.62 29.47
CA ALA A 215 -4.64 13.94 30.09
C ALA A 215 -4.51 15.10 29.09
N THR A 216 -3.96 14.87 27.90
CA THR A 216 -3.69 15.97 26.94
C THR A 216 -4.95 16.44 26.22
N GLU A 217 -5.07 17.77 26.13
CA GLU A 217 -6.09 18.46 25.33
C GLU A 217 -5.64 18.68 23.87
N ASP A 218 -4.34 18.56 23.57
CA ASP A 218 -3.78 18.78 22.24
C ASP A 218 -3.86 17.50 21.37
N ASN A 219 -4.42 17.63 20.17
CA ASN A 219 -4.63 16.50 19.28
C ASN A 219 -3.32 15.92 18.71
N ASN A 220 -2.30 16.76 18.47
CA ASN A 220 -1.01 16.29 17.94
C ASN A 220 -0.22 15.55 19.02
N GLU A 221 -0.28 16.05 20.26
CA GLU A 221 0.25 15.37 21.43
C GLU A 221 -0.44 14.04 21.69
N ARG A 222 -1.78 14.01 21.65
CA ARG A 222 -2.54 12.76 21.80
C ARG A 222 -2.15 11.74 20.74
N THR A 223 -2.11 12.16 19.49
CA THR A 223 -1.72 11.30 18.35
C THR A 223 -0.32 10.74 18.53
N SER A 224 0.65 11.59 18.89
CA SER A 224 2.03 11.17 19.15
C SER A 224 2.14 10.23 20.35
N SER A 225 1.31 10.47 21.38
CA SER A 225 1.25 9.65 22.60
C SER A 225 0.68 8.27 22.31
N VAL A 226 -0.39 8.17 21.51
CA VAL A 226 -0.94 6.89 21.04
C VAL A 226 0.07 6.16 20.16
N ALA A 227 0.73 6.85 19.24
CA ALA A 227 1.76 6.27 18.38
C ALA A 227 2.89 5.63 19.20
N SER A 228 3.31 6.33 20.25
CA SER A 228 4.38 5.92 21.16
C SER A 228 3.93 4.80 22.09
N LEU A 229 2.72 4.90 22.63
CA LEU A 229 2.10 3.90 23.49
C LEU A 229 2.01 2.55 22.77
N LEU A 230 1.43 2.53 21.57
CA LEU A 230 1.29 1.29 20.77
C LEU A 230 2.66 0.71 20.41
N HIS A 231 3.65 1.56 20.10
CA HIS A 231 5.00 1.09 19.79
C HIS A 231 5.68 0.44 20.99
N VAL A 232 5.66 1.07 22.17
CA VAL A 232 6.27 0.52 23.39
C VAL A 232 5.50 -0.70 23.88
N HIS A 233 4.17 -0.66 23.85
CA HIS A 233 3.33 -1.78 24.23
C HIS A 233 3.60 -3.02 23.36
N ALA A 234 3.78 -2.84 22.05
CA ALA A 234 4.11 -3.93 21.13
C ALA A 234 5.46 -4.62 21.42
N GLN A 235 6.37 -3.99 22.16
CA GLN A 235 7.64 -4.61 22.56
C GLN A 235 7.45 -5.67 23.66
N ASP A 236 6.37 -5.59 24.45
CA ASP A 236 5.99 -6.62 25.42
C ASP A 236 4.48 -6.60 25.70
N VAL A 237 3.76 -7.47 24.98
CA VAL A 237 2.30 -7.53 24.99
C VAL A 237 1.75 -8.38 26.14
N ALA A 238 2.60 -9.12 26.88
CA ALA A 238 2.16 -9.88 28.05
C ALA A 238 1.60 -8.98 29.18
N ASN A 239 1.80 -7.67 29.07
CA ASN A 239 1.37 -6.64 30.01
C ASN A 239 0.31 -5.69 29.43
N GLU A 240 -0.61 -6.17 28.59
CA GLU A 240 -1.80 -5.39 28.26
C GLU A 240 -2.58 -5.09 29.54
N THR A 241 -2.76 -3.79 29.82
CA THR A 241 -3.48 -3.33 31.00
C THR A 241 -4.78 -2.65 30.58
N GLU A 242 -5.77 -2.67 31.46
CA GLU A 242 -7.03 -1.95 31.28
C GLU A 242 -6.79 -0.46 30.95
N LEU A 243 -5.73 0.14 31.51
CA LEU A 243 -5.33 1.52 31.24
C LEU A 243 -4.91 1.75 29.77
N VAL A 244 -4.25 0.78 29.13
CA VAL A 244 -3.87 0.88 27.70
C VAL A 244 -5.13 0.89 26.83
N ILE A 245 -6.05 -0.03 27.12
CA ILE A 245 -7.32 -0.15 26.40
C ILE A 245 -8.16 1.12 26.60
N GLU A 246 -8.24 1.65 27.83
CA GLU A 246 -8.93 2.90 28.15
C GLU A 246 -8.33 4.09 27.39
N ALA A 247 -6.99 4.21 27.35
CA ALA A 247 -6.31 5.26 26.61
C ALA A 247 -6.60 5.19 25.10
N ILE A 248 -6.60 3.99 24.51
CA ILE A 248 -6.93 3.80 23.10
C ILE A 248 -8.39 4.17 22.83
N LYS A 249 -9.33 3.68 23.64
CA LYS A 249 -10.77 4.02 23.54
C LYS A 249 -10.99 5.54 23.66
N PHE A 250 -10.30 6.19 24.59
CA PHE A 250 -10.38 7.63 24.76
C PHE A 250 -9.88 8.37 23.52
N ALA A 251 -8.72 7.99 22.96
CA ALA A 251 -8.20 8.60 21.75
C ALA A 251 -9.16 8.42 20.55
N ILE A 252 -9.70 7.22 20.37
CA ILE A 252 -10.67 6.92 19.30
C ILE A 252 -11.95 7.76 19.43
N SER A 253 -12.38 8.08 20.65
CA SER A 253 -13.56 8.95 20.85
C SER A 253 -13.31 10.42 20.48
N GLN A 254 -12.07 10.79 20.16
CA GLN A 254 -11.67 12.11 19.67
C GLN A 254 -10.93 11.97 18.32
N PRO A 255 -11.63 11.52 17.26
CA PRO A 255 -11.00 11.14 16.00
C PRO A 255 -10.41 12.36 15.29
N THR A 256 -9.23 12.16 14.68
CA THR A 256 -8.60 13.11 13.77
C THR A 256 -7.95 12.34 12.62
N ASP A 257 -7.78 12.99 11.47
CA ASP A 257 -7.14 12.36 10.31
C ASP A 257 -5.71 11.89 10.61
N GLY A 258 -4.98 12.67 11.42
CA GLY A 258 -3.64 12.30 11.91
C GLY A 258 -3.66 11.06 12.81
N LEU A 259 -4.67 10.93 13.67
CA LEU A 259 -4.85 9.73 14.49
C LEU A 259 -5.13 8.50 13.63
N HIS A 260 -6.05 8.58 12.66
CA HIS A 260 -6.35 7.45 11.77
C HIS A 260 -5.13 7.00 10.98
N PHE A 261 -4.35 7.95 10.43
CA PHE A 261 -3.10 7.66 9.74
C PHE A 261 -2.13 6.85 10.64
N ILE A 262 -1.94 7.31 11.88
CA ILE A 262 -1.03 6.66 12.84
C ILE A 262 -1.55 5.29 13.28
N LEU A 263 -2.85 5.17 13.52
CA LEU A 263 -3.47 3.90 13.90
C LEU A 263 -3.31 2.84 12.80
N ALA A 264 -3.54 3.21 11.53
CA ALA A 264 -3.30 2.33 10.40
C ALA A 264 -1.82 1.92 10.30
N GLN A 265 -0.91 2.88 10.41
CA GLN A 265 0.53 2.60 10.39
C GLN A 265 0.96 1.65 11.53
N ARG A 266 0.49 1.88 12.76
CA ARG A 266 0.84 1.05 13.93
C ARG A 266 0.20 -0.32 13.86
N LEU A 267 -1.03 -0.44 13.35
CA LEU A 267 -1.64 -1.73 13.07
C LEU A 267 -0.78 -2.53 12.08
N ALA A 268 -0.40 -1.93 10.95
CA ALA A 268 0.43 -2.60 9.94
C ALA A 268 1.75 -3.13 10.51
N GLN A 269 2.40 -2.34 11.37
CA GLN A 269 3.70 -2.67 11.97
C GLN A 269 3.60 -3.76 13.05
N HIS A 270 2.55 -3.71 13.88
CA HIS A 270 2.49 -4.48 15.13
C HIS A 270 1.34 -5.50 15.20
N TYR A 271 0.58 -5.72 14.11
CA TYR A 271 -0.61 -6.58 14.15
C TYR A 271 -0.36 -7.99 14.72
N LYS A 272 0.83 -8.58 14.49
CA LYS A 272 1.15 -9.93 14.95
C LYS A 272 1.27 -10.04 16.47
N VAL A 273 1.58 -8.93 17.13
CA VAL A 273 1.84 -8.90 18.57
C VAL A 273 0.67 -8.31 19.34
N LEU A 274 -0.03 -7.31 18.79
CA LEU A 274 -1.19 -6.69 19.43
C LEU A 274 -2.30 -7.70 19.75
N SER A 275 -2.98 -7.51 20.88
CA SER A 275 -4.15 -8.33 21.25
C SER A 275 -5.28 -8.19 20.22
N LEU A 276 -6.15 -9.20 20.14
CA LEU A 276 -7.33 -9.13 19.27
C LEU A 276 -8.26 -7.98 19.68
N GLU A 277 -8.40 -7.67 20.97
CA GLU A 277 -9.23 -6.54 21.42
C GLU A 277 -8.69 -5.20 20.89
N VAL A 278 -7.38 -4.95 21.02
CA VAL A 278 -6.77 -3.72 20.49
C VAL A 278 -6.85 -3.66 18.98
N GLN A 279 -6.61 -4.77 18.28
CA GLN A 279 -6.78 -4.82 16.82
C GLN A 279 -8.21 -4.44 16.41
N GLN A 280 -9.22 -5.00 17.07
CA GLN A 280 -10.63 -4.71 16.78
C GLN A 280 -10.96 -3.24 17.02
N LEU A 281 -10.56 -2.68 18.17
CA LEU A 281 -10.76 -1.25 18.47
C LEU A 281 -10.16 -0.35 17.38
N ILE A 282 -8.94 -0.67 16.93
CA ILE A 282 -8.27 0.10 15.90
C ILE A 282 -9.01 -0.05 14.56
N ILE A 283 -9.33 -1.27 14.13
CA ILE A 283 -10.03 -1.52 12.85
C ILE A 283 -11.38 -0.82 12.81
N ASP A 284 -12.15 -0.89 13.89
CA ASP A 284 -13.47 -0.25 13.99
C ASP A 284 -13.35 1.29 13.92
N ALA A 285 -12.31 1.87 14.52
CA ALA A 285 -12.02 3.31 14.42
C ALA A 285 -11.68 3.70 12.97
N LEU A 286 -10.86 2.90 12.30
CA LEU A 286 -10.41 3.16 10.93
C LEU A 286 -11.56 3.17 9.90
N GLY A 287 -12.69 2.51 10.18
CA GLY A 287 -13.90 2.58 9.35
C GLY A 287 -14.52 3.97 9.23
N HIS A 288 -14.18 4.87 10.16
CA HIS A 288 -14.62 6.27 10.20
C HIS A 288 -13.57 7.25 9.67
N SER A 289 -12.53 6.75 9.00
CA SER A 289 -11.48 7.57 8.42
C SER A 289 -12.01 8.47 7.31
N ASN A 290 -11.45 9.68 7.18
CA ASN A 290 -11.75 10.61 6.10
C ASN A 290 -11.07 10.17 4.78
N PRO A 291 -11.83 9.67 3.78
CA PRO A 291 -11.21 9.13 2.58
C PRO A 291 -10.68 10.18 1.60
N ALA A 292 -11.03 11.46 1.79
CA ALA A 292 -10.47 12.55 0.98
C ALA A 292 -8.95 12.71 1.20
N MET A 293 -8.44 12.22 2.34
CA MET A 293 -7.02 12.21 2.65
C MET A 293 -6.35 10.98 2.03
N LYS A 294 -5.80 11.12 0.82
CA LYS A 294 -5.11 10.03 0.10
C LYS A 294 -4.08 9.28 0.95
N GLY A 295 -3.27 10.01 1.73
CA GLY A 295 -2.29 9.38 2.61
C GLY A 295 -2.90 8.45 3.68
N VAL A 296 -4.14 8.70 4.11
CA VAL A 296 -4.86 7.79 5.01
C VAL A 296 -5.31 6.54 4.26
N VAL A 297 -5.87 6.68 3.05
CA VAL A 297 -6.27 5.55 2.20
C VAL A 297 -5.08 4.65 1.88
N ASP A 298 -3.94 5.22 1.49
CA ASP A 298 -2.70 4.48 1.22
C ASP A 298 -2.23 3.69 2.45
N GLN A 299 -2.34 4.26 3.67
CA GLN A 299 -2.00 3.54 4.90
C GLN A 299 -3.02 2.46 5.27
N LEU A 300 -4.32 2.68 5.01
CA LEU A 300 -5.36 1.66 5.19
C LEU A 300 -5.12 0.46 4.27
N ASP A 301 -4.84 0.72 2.99
CA ASP A 301 -4.48 -0.31 2.02
C ASP A 301 -3.30 -1.15 2.51
N PHE A 302 -2.21 -0.48 2.90
CA PHE A 302 -1.05 -1.15 3.44
C PHE A 302 -1.39 -1.95 4.71
N ALA A 303 -2.10 -1.36 5.68
CA ALA A 303 -2.45 -1.99 6.93
C ALA A 303 -3.32 -3.24 6.75
N PHE A 304 -4.41 -3.15 5.99
CA PHE A 304 -5.31 -4.29 5.74
C PHE A 304 -4.65 -5.38 4.93
N SER A 305 -3.74 -5.02 4.01
CA SER A 305 -2.86 -6.03 3.42
C SER A 305 -2.09 -6.72 4.55
N GLN A 306 -1.37 -6.01 5.41
CA GLN A 306 -0.56 -6.63 6.47
C GLN A 306 -1.35 -7.52 7.44
N CYS A 307 -2.49 -7.06 7.93
CA CYS A 307 -3.13 -7.65 9.10
C CYS A 307 -4.28 -8.63 8.83
N ILE A 308 -4.81 -8.76 7.61
CA ILE A 308 -5.98 -9.62 7.38
C ILE A 308 -5.71 -11.10 7.69
N THR A 309 -6.46 -11.68 8.63
CA THR A 309 -6.40 -13.09 9.07
C THR A 309 -7.80 -13.64 9.30
N ASP A 310 -7.94 -14.95 9.55
CA ASP A 310 -9.24 -15.55 9.89
C ASP A 310 -9.87 -14.95 11.15
N ASP A 311 -9.05 -14.50 12.11
CA ASP A 311 -9.53 -13.95 13.39
C ASP A 311 -10.12 -12.54 13.26
N ASN A 312 -9.67 -11.74 12.29
CA ASN A 312 -10.09 -10.35 12.11
C ASN A 312 -10.74 -10.04 10.74
N ARG A 313 -10.91 -11.06 9.87
CA ARG A 313 -11.50 -10.90 8.53
C ARG A 313 -12.87 -10.21 8.54
N GLN A 314 -13.70 -10.45 9.55
CA GLN A 314 -15.02 -9.82 9.66
C GLN A 314 -14.89 -8.33 9.94
N ASN A 315 -14.11 -7.94 10.95
CA ASN A 315 -13.87 -6.53 11.27
C ASN A 315 -13.27 -5.76 10.08
N ILE A 316 -12.31 -6.36 9.36
CA ILE A 316 -11.73 -5.72 8.17
C ILE A 316 -12.77 -5.61 7.05
N ALA A 317 -13.56 -6.66 6.80
CA ALA A 317 -14.62 -6.62 5.79
C ALA A 317 -15.68 -5.55 6.09
N ASP A 318 -16.05 -5.39 7.37
CA ASP A 318 -16.98 -4.37 7.82
C ASP A 318 -16.38 -2.96 7.71
N CYS A 319 -15.12 -2.80 8.10
CA CYS A 319 -14.38 -1.55 7.94
C CYS A 319 -14.27 -1.14 6.46
N VAL A 320 -13.87 -2.05 5.58
CA VAL A 320 -13.82 -1.79 4.13
C VAL A 320 -15.19 -1.42 3.60
N ARG A 321 -16.24 -2.15 4.01
CA ARG A 321 -17.62 -1.80 3.65
C ARG A 321 -18.00 -0.39 4.10
N GLN A 322 -17.62 0.06 5.29
CA GLN A 322 -17.88 1.43 5.74
C GLN A 322 -17.18 2.46 4.85
N LEU A 323 -15.92 2.22 4.47
CA LEU A 323 -15.16 3.08 3.56
C LEU A 323 -15.79 3.16 2.16
N LEU A 324 -16.26 2.04 1.62
CA LEU A 324 -16.97 1.97 0.33
C LEU A 324 -18.31 2.72 0.34
N ASN A 325 -18.94 2.85 1.52
CA ASN A 325 -20.24 3.52 1.70
C ASN A 325 -20.11 4.89 2.37
N HIS A 326 -18.90 5.43 2.48
CA HIS A 326 -18.70 6.72 3.11
C HIS A 326 -19.52 7.81 2.40
N PRO A 327 -20.31 8.64 3.11
CA PRO A 327 -21.34 9.48 2.51
C PRO A 327 -20.80 10.60 1.61
N GLU A 328 -19.64 11.17 1.96
CA GLU A 328 -19.06 12.30 1.22
C GLU A 328 -18.04 11.86 0.15
N HIS A 329 -17.12 10.98 0.52
CA HIS A 329 -16.03 10.50 -0.32
C HIS A 329 -15.94 8.97 -0.21
N ALA A 330 -16.70 8.25 -1.03
CA ALA A 330 -16.61 6.79 -1.07
C ALA A 330 -15.27 6.35 -1.67
N VAL A 331 -14.58 5.44 -0.99
CA VAL A 331 -13.36 4.80 -1.51
C VAL A 331 -13.74 3.85 -2.65
N ASP A 332 -12.99 3.86 -3.75
CA ASP A 332 -13.07 2.78 -4.73
C ASP A 332 -12.20 1.61 -4.23
N ILE A 333 -12.71 0.38 -4.28
CA ILE A 333 -11.94 -0.80 -3.87
C ILE A 333 -10.61 -0.93 -4.63
N GLY A 334 -10.53 -0.40 -5.86
CA GLY A 334 -9.32 -0.35 -6.67
C GLY A 334 -8.23 0.58 -6.10
N GLU A 335 -8.56 1.51 -5.21
CA GLU A 335 -7.59 2.32 -4.46
C GLU A 335 -6.90 1.50 -3.35
N LEU A 336 -7.49 0.37 -2.93
CA LEU A 336 -6.91 -0.57 -1.99
C LEU A 336 -6.14 -1.69 -2.72
N GLU A 337 -5.15 -1.31 -3.54
CA GLU A 337 -4.44 -2.21 -4.45
C GLU A 337 -3.66 -3.31 -3.70
N SER A 338 -2.95 -2.97 -2.63
CA SER A 338 -2.16 -3.93 -1.83
C SER A 338 -3.05 -4.95 -1.13
N PHE A 339 -4.19 -4.50 -0.62
CA PHE A 339 -5.22 -5.35 -0.02
C PHE A 339 -5.82 -6.31 -1.05
N CYS A 340 -6.23 -5.79 -2.21
CA CYS A 340 -6.75 -6.61 -3.31
C CYS A 340 -5.71 -7.61 -3.81
N HIS A 341 -4.45 -7.18 -3.94
CA HIS A 341 -3.33 -8.03 -4.31
C HIS A 341 -3.17 -9.18 -3.32
N ARG A 342 -3.17 -8.90 -2.02
CA ARG A 342 -2.97 -9.93 -1.02
C ARG A 342 -4.10 -10.94 -0.97
N LEU A 343 -5.34 -10.50 -1.08
CA LEU A 343 -6.50 -11.40 -1.13
C LEU A 343 -6.44 -12.34 -2.34
N SER A 344 -6.13 -11.81 -3.51
CA SER A 344 -6.05 -12.62 -4.74
C SER A 344 -4.79 -13.49 -4.77
N ALA A 345 -3.60 -12.92 -4.64
CA ALA A 345 -2.35 -13.64 -4.84
C ALA A 345 -1.97 -14.58 -3.69
N GLU A 346 -2.21 -14.16 -2.45
CA GLU A 346 -1.64 -14.81 -1.26
C GLU A 346 -2.68 -15.51 -0.39
N LYS A 347 -3.90 -14.96 -0.32
CA LYS A 347 -4.96 -15.44 0.59
C LYS A 347 -6.29 -15.75 -0.13
N PRO A 348 -6.29 -16.65 -1.13
CA PRO A 348 -7.46 -16.95 -1.94
C PRO A 348 -8.67 -17.49 -1.14
N GLN A 349 -8.45 -18.14 0.00
CA GLN A 349 -9.56 -18.62 0.85
C GLN A 349 -10.26 -17.48 1.60
N LEU A 350 -9.52 -16.46 2.03
CA LEU A 350 -10.12 -15.25 2.61
C LEU A 350 -10.88 -14.45 1.55
N LEU A 351 -10.39 -14.44 0.31
CA LEU A 351 -11.13 -13.90 -0.83
C LEU A 351 -12.44 -14.66 -1.05
N ALA A 352 -12.41 -16.00 -1.05
CA ALA A 352 -13.61 -16.83 -1.19
C ALA A 352 -14.64 -16.50 -0.09
N TRP A 353 -14.17 -16.40 1.15
CA TRP A 353 -15.00 -16.03 2.29
C TRP A 353 -15.62 -14.63 2.13
N LEU A 354 -14.81 -13.63 1.76
CA LEU A 354 -15.27 -12.25 1.57
C LEU A 354 -16.32 -12.15 0.47
N VAL A 355 -16.13 -12.87 -0.64
CA VAL A 355 -17.09 -12.93 -1.75
C VAL A 355 -18.44 -13.45 -1.27
N ILE A 356 -18.48 -14.59 -0.58
CA ILE A 356 -19.74 -15.14 -0.06
C ILE A 356 -20.37 -14.20 0.96
N CYS A 357 -19.55 -13.62 1.86
CA CYS A 357 -20.01 -12.64 2.85
C CYS A 357 -20.69 -11.44 2.18
N TRP A 358 -20.06 -10.81 1.18
CA TRP A 358 -20.61 -9.64 0.50
C TRP A 358 -21.77 -9.97 -0.45
N LEU A 359 -21.77 -11.13 -1.11
CA LEU A 359 -22.93 -11.56 -1.90
C LEU A 359 -24.17 -11.69 -1.01
N ARG A 360 -24.03 -12.32 0.17
CA ARG A 360 -25.13 -12.57 1.09
C ARG A 360 -25.53 -11.35 1.94
N PHE A 361 -24.56 -10.69 2.58
CA PHE A 361 -24.77 -9.67 3.62
C PHE A 361 -24.26 -8.28 3.24
N GLY A 362 -23.58 -8.15 2.10
CA GLY A 362 -23.10 -6.85 1.62
C GLY A 362 -24.25 -5.91 1.22
N ASP A 363 -23.93 -4.65 1.05
CA ASP A 363 -24.77 -3.65 0.37
C ASP A 363 -24.47 -3.63 -1.15
N HIS A 364 -25.03 -2.66 -1.87
CA HIS A 364 -24.76 -2.50 -3.29
C HIS A 364 -23.28 -2.23 -3.57
N ARG A 365 -22.66 -1.30 -2.81
CA ARG A 365 -21.25 -0.88 -3.02
C ARG A 365 -20.26 -2.02 -2.80
N SER A 366 -20.46 -2.81 -1.75
CA SER A 366 -19.65 -4.00 -1.46
C SER A 366 -19.73 -5.01 -2.60
N ARG A 367 -20.92 -5.25 -3.15
CA ARG A 367 -21.09 -6.19 -4.27
C ARG A 367 -20.54 -5.64 -5.58
N GLU A 368 -20.69 -4.34 -5.82
CA GLU A 368 -20.12 -3.62 -6.97
C GLU A 368 -18.59 -3.63 -6.97
N ALA A 369 -17.97 -3.67 -5.79
CA ALA A 369 -16.54 -3.83 -5.61
C ALA A 369 -16.03 -5.24 -5.97
N LEU A 370 -16.89 -6.28 -5.88
CA LEU A 370 -16.44 -7.66 -6.04
C LEU A 370 -15.70 -7.91 -7.36
N PRO A 371 -16.21 -7.52 -8.56
CA PRO A 371 -15.53 -7.80 -9.83
C PRO A 371 -14.08 -7.29 -9.91
N VAL A 372 -13.74 -6.20 -9.21
CA VAL A 372 -12.37 -5.66 -9.17
C VAL A 372 -11.40 -6.67 -8.54
N LEU A 373 -11.84 -7.42 -7.51
CA LEU A 373 -11.05 -8.46 -6.86
C LEU A 373 -10.73 -9.65 -7.79
N PHE A 374 -11.47 -9.78 -8.90
CA PHE A 374 -11.32 -10.86 -9.88
C PHE A 374 -10.45 -10.47 -11.08
N ARG A 375 -9.99 -9.20 -11.18
CA ARG A 375 -9.24 -8.71 -12.37
C ARG A 375 -8.05 -9.61 -12.75
N ARG A 376 -7.38 -10.22 -11.78
CA ARG A 376 -6.25 -11.14 -11.99
C ARG A 376 -6.61 -12.51 -12.58
N TYR A 377 -7.89 -12.88 -12.54
CA TYR A 377 -8.37 -14.20 -12.93
C TYR A 377 -9.20 -14.19 -14.22
N HIS A 378 -9.30 -13.05 -14.94
CA HIS A 378 -10.16 -12.95 -16.11
C HIS A 378 -9.94 -14.05 -17.17
N GLU A 379 -8.70 -14.55 -17.34
CA GLU A 379 -8.41 -15.62 -18.31
C GLU A 379 -8.65 -17.03 -17.77
N THR A 380 -8.42 -17.26 -16.47
CA THR A 380 -8.53 -18.60 -15.86
C THR A 380 -9.85 -18.82 -15.11
N GLY A 381 -10.64 -17.77 -14.88
CA GLY A 381 -11.69 -17.73 -13.88
C GLY A 381 -11.17 -17.95 -12.46
N LEU A 382 -11.91 -17.47 -11.46
CA LEU A 382 -11.62 -17.73 -10.06
C LEU A 382 -12.37 -19.00 -9.63
N THR A 383 -11.65 -20.12 -9.57
CA THR A 383 -12.19 -21.38 -9.04
C THR A 383 -11.64 -21.61 -7.65
N LEU A 384 -12.39 -21.17 -6.65
CA LEU A 384 -12.03 -21.32 -5.24
C LEU A 384 -12.84 -22.42 -4.56
N ASP A 385 -12.36 -22.85 -3.40
CA ASP A 385 -13.20 -23.59 -2.46
C ASP A 385 -14.09 -22.57 -1.75
N TRP A 386 -15.40 -22.69 -1.92
CA TRP A 386 -16.35 -21.70 -1.42
C TRP A 386 -16.82 -22.11 -0.02
N PRO A 387 -16.55 -21.33 1.04
CA PRO A 387 -16.81 -21.71 2.43
C PRO A 387 -18.30 -21.61 2.82
N LEU A 388 -19.22 -22.09 1.97
CA LEU A 388 -20.68 -22.02 2.16
C LEU A 388 -21.14 -22.65 3.48
N ARG A 389 -20.41 -23.67 3.97
CA ARG A 389 -20.72 -24.34 5.25
C ARG A 389 -20.52 -23.44 6.46
N GLU A 390 -19.57 -22.51 6.40
CA GLU A 390 -19.30 -21.57 7.51
C GLU A 390 -20.48 -20.60 7.71
N PHE A 391 -21.21 -20.29 6.64
CA PHE A 391 -22.35 -19.39 6.67
C PHE A 391 -23.68 -20.08 6.97
N ALA A 392 -23.72 -21.43 6.99
CA ALA A 392 -24.92 -22.22 7.26
C ALA A 392 -26.18 -21.78 6.48
N LEU A 393 -26.00 -21.43 5.20
CA LEU A 393 -27.05 -20.85 4.35
C LEU A 393 -28.24 -21.80 4.17
N SER A 394 -29.46 -21.24 4.25
CA SER A 394 -30.69 -21.89 3.86
C SER A 394 -30.81 -22.04 2.33
N ASP A 395 -31.74 -22.87 1.88
CA ASP A 395 -32.00 -23.08 0.45
C ASP A 395 -32.38 -21.78 -0.29
N GLU A 396 -33.14 -20.90 0.36
CA GLU A 396 -33.53 -19.60 -0.18
C GLU A 396 -32.31 -18.67 -0.31
N GLU A 397 -31.44 -18.68 0.71
CA GLU A 397 -30.20 -17.90 0.72
C GLU A 397 -29.22 -18.37 -0.34
N LEU A 398 -29.13 -19.69 -0.60
CA LEU A 398 -28.31 -20.24 -1.69
C LEU A 398 -28.77 -19.71 -3.04
N VAL A 399 -30.09 -19.71 -3.32
CA VAL A 399 -30.64 -19.15 -4.56
C VAL A 399 -30.35 -17.66 -4.67
N PHE A 400 -30.50 -16.91 -3.57
CA PHE A 400 -30.19 -15.48 -3.54
C PHE A 400 -28.72 -15.20 -3.85
N VAL A 401 -27.79 -15.92 -3.20
CA VAL A 401 -26.34 -15.80 -3.46
C VAL A 401 -26.03 -16.11 -4.93
N CYS A 402 -26.65 -17.13 -5.52
CA CYS A 402 -26.47 -17.46 -6.93
C CYS A 402 -26.94 -16.34 -7.86
N LYS A 403 -28.11 -15.76 -7.60
CA LYS A 403 -28.63 -14.63 -8.39
C LYS A 403 -27.73 -13.40 -8.27
N LYS A 404 -27.21 -13.10 -7.08
CA LYS A 404 -26.21 -12.04 -6.88
C LYS A 404 -24.90 -12.34 -7.61
N ALA A 405 -24.40 -13.57 -7.52
CA ALA A 405 -23.19 -13.98 -8.23
C ALA A 405 -23.34 -13.75 -9.74
N ILE A 406 -24.48 -14.12 -10.34
CA ILE A 406 -24.76 -13.81 -11.75
C ILE A 406 -24.80 -12.30 -11.97
N GLY A 407 -25.55 -11.55 -11.17
CA GLY A 407 -25.71 -10.10 -11.36
C GLY A 407 -24.40 -9.31 -11.35
N TYR A 408 -23.45 -9.70 -10.51
CA TYR A 408 -22.16 -8.98 -10.37
C TYR A 408 -21.02 -9.62 -11.18
N PHE A 409 -21.00 -10.94 -11.35
CA PHE A 409 -19.93 -11.66 -12.07
C PHE A 409 -20.29 -12.06 -13.49
N LEU A 410 -21.36 -11.54 -14.09
CA LEU A 410 -21.76 -11.97 -15.42
C LEU A 410 -20.65 -11.84 -16.47
N ILE A 411 -19.77 -10.84 -16.34
CA ILE A 411 -18.61 -10.64 -17.23
C ILE A 411 -17.53 -11.72 -17.05
N ASP A 412 -17.45 -12.33 -15.86
CA ASP A 412 -16.62 -13.49 -15.56
C ASP A 412 -17.51 -14.72 -15.32
N ALA A 413 -18.06 -15.24 -16.42
CA ALA A 413 -19.04 -16.32 -16.40
C ALA A 413 -18.52 -17.59 -15.72
N ARG A 414 -17.19 -17.82 -15.74
CA ARG A 414 -16.56 -18.96 -15.08
C ARG A 414 -16.58 -18.83 -13.56
N SER A 415 -16.27 -17.64 -13.03
CA SER A 415 -16.38 -17.37 -11.60
C SER A 415 -17.81 -17.50 -11.12
N ALA A 416 -18.79 -16.93 -11.85
CA ALA A 416 -20.21 -17.11 -11.54
C ALA A 416 -20.62 -18.60 -11.50
N ALA A 417 -20.25 -19.37 -12.53
CA ALA A 417 -20.54 -20.80 -12.60
C ALA A 417 -19.97 -21.57 -11.41
N SER A 418 -18.75 -21.23 -10.97
CA SER A 418 -18.10 -21.91 -9.85
C SER A 418 -18.85 -21.74 -8.52
N VAL A 419 -19.38 -20.54 -8.25
CA VAL A 419 -20.22 -20.27 -7.08
C VAL A 419 -21.53 -21.07 -7.17
N LEU A 420 -22.19 -21.04 -8.32
CA LEU A 420 -23.45 -21.76 -8.54
C LEU A 420 -23.31 -23.27 -8.36
N ILE A 421 -22.23 -23.86 -8.88
CA ILE A 421 -21.93 -25.30 -8.71
C ILE A 421 -21.74 -25.64 -7.22
N ALA A 422 -21.02 -24.81 -6.47
CA ALA A 422 -20.86 -25.02 -5.02
C ALA A 422 -22.20 -24.91 -4.28
N CYS A 423 -23.07 -23.97 -4.65
CA CYS A 423 -24.41 -23.85 -4.08
C CYS A 423 -25.32 -25.05 -4.44
N ILE A 424 -25.20 -25.62 -5.65
CA ILE A 424 -25.90 -26.88 -6.00
C ILE A 424 -25.46 -28.01 -5.09
N ASP A 425 -24.15 -28.15 -4.87
CA ASP A 425 -23.59 -29.19 -4.00
C ASP A 425 -24.03 -29.00 -2.53
N ALA A 426 -24.25 -27.75 -2.09
CA ALA A 426 -24.68 -27.39 -0.75
C ALA A 426 -26.21 -27.43 -0.52
N ALA A 427 -27.02 -27.47 -1.58
CA ALA A 427 -28.48 -27.44 -1.48
C ALA A 427 -29.05 -28.59 -0.63
N GLN A 428 -30.04 -28.28 0.20
CA GLN A 428 -30.71 -29.24 1.07
C GLN A 428 -31.79 -30.02 0.31
N THR A 429 -32.48 -29.37 -0.63
CA THR A 429 -33.53 -30.00 -1.45
C THR A 429 -33.16 -30.16 -2.93
N ASP A 430 -33.79 -31.14 -3.58
CA ASP A 430 -33.68 -31.35 -5.03
C ASP A 430 -34.30 -30.19 -5.83
N GLU A 431 -35.33 -29.54 -5.28
CA GLU A 431 -36.00 -28.39 -5.89
C GLU A 431 -35.07 -27.18 -5.97
N THR A 432 -34.38 -26.86 -4.88
CA THR A 432 -33.38 -25.79 -4.85
C THR A 432 -32.22 -26.07 -5.79
N ALA A 433 -31.70 -27.31 -5.79
CA ALA A 433 -30.64 -27.70 -6.71
C ALA A 433 -31.06 -27.55 -8.18
N GLN A 434 -32.31 -27.89 -8.52
CA GLN A 434 -32.86 -27.69 -9.86
C GLN A 434 -33.07 -26.20 -10.19
N SER A 435 -33.50 -25.39 -9.23
CA SER A 435 -33.65 -23.94 -9.39
C SER A 435 -32.30 -23.29 -9.72
N ILE A 436 -31.24 -23.61 -8.96
CA ILE A 436 -29.89 -23.09 -9.23
C ILE A 436 -29.33 -23.64 -10.55
N ALA A 437 -29.58 -24.91 -10.89
CA ALA A 437 -29.18 -25.47 -12.18
C ALA A 437 -29.87 -24.78 -13.36
N SER A 438 -31.09 -24.27 -13.17
CA SER A 438 -31.79 -23.49 -14.20
C SER A 438 -31.09 -22.15 -14.43
N LEU A 439 -30.51 -21.53 -13.38
CA LEU A 439 -29.69 -20.32 -13.50
C LEU A 439 -28.35 -20.55 -14.23
N LEU A 440 -27.75 -21.75 -14.10
CA LEU A 440 -26.59 -22.13 -14.91
C LEU A 440 -26.94 -22.19 -16.40
N PHE A 441 -28.12 -22.71 -16.73
CA PHE A 441 -28.61 -22.73 -18.11
C PHE A 441 -28.94 -21.31 -18.61
N ASP A 442 -29.89 -20.63 -17.95
CA ASP A 442 -30.36 -19.28 -18.28
C ASP A 442 -30.33 -18.40 -17.02
N PRO A 443 -29.50 -17.34 -16.96
CA PRO A 443 -28.87 -16.68 -18.11
C PRO A 443 -27.44 -17.09 -18.46
N LEU A 444 -26.77 -17.91 -17.66
CA LEU A 444 -25.31 -18.00 -17.73
C LEU A 444 -24.80 -18.65 -19.03
N MET A 445 -25.16 -19.92 -19.31
CA MET A 445 -24.73 -20.61 -20.54
C MET A 445 -25.39 -20.06 -21.81
N LEU A 446 -26.60 -19.52 -21.73
CA LEU A 446 -27.21 -18.84 -22.87
C LEU A 446 -26.43 -17.59 -23.30
N ASN A 447 -25.87 -16.84 -22.35
CA ASN A 447 -25.05 -15.67 -22.67
C ASN A 447 -23.60 -16.01 -22.98
N TYR A 448 -23.01 -16.99 -22.28
CA TYR A 448 -21.61 -17.41 -22.41
C TYR A 448 -21.49 -18.88 -22.76
N SER A 449 -21.97 -19.20 -23.97
CA SER A 449 -22.02 -20.55 -24.50
C SER A 449 -20.66 -21.24 -24.67
N GLY A 450 -19.58 -20.46 -24.73
CA GLY A 450 -18.20 -20.94 -24.70
C GLY A 450 -17.71 -21.09 -23.27
N GLN A 451 -17.31 -19.97 -22.65
CA GLN A 451 -16.59 -19.94 -21.37
C GLN A 451 -17.33 -20.66 -20.23
N ALA A 452 -18.64 -20.42 -20.07
CA ALA A 452 -19.40 -21.05 -19.00
C ALA A 452 -19.54 -22.56 -19.24
N ARG A 453 -19.84 -22.97 -20.48
CA ARG A 453 -19.99 -24.38 -20.85
C ARG A 453 -18.68 -25.15 -20.72
N GLU A 454 -17.57 -24.58 -21.19
CA GLU A 454 -16.23 -25.17 -21.09
C GLU A 454 -15.83 -25.47 -19.65
N TYR A 455 -16.33 -24.67 -18.70
CA TYR A 455 -16.15 -24.91 -17.28
C TYR A 455 -17.15 -25.92 -16.68
N ILE A 456 -18.46 -25.79 -16.99
CA ILE A 456 -19.51 -26.61 -16.38
C ILE A 456 -19.49 -28.06 -16.89
N GLU A 457 -19.16 -28.30 -18.16
CA GLU A 457 -19.19 -29.65 -18.75
C GLU A 457 -18.21 -30.61 -18.03
N PRO A 458 -16.92 -30.28 -17.82
CA PRO A 458 -16.02 -31.12 -17.03
C PRO A 458 -16.53 -31.36 -15.59
N GLU A 459 -17.06 -30.33 -14.94
CA GLU A 459 -17.60 -30.45 -13.57
C GLU A 459 -18.80 -31.40 -13.51
N SER A 460 -19.66 -31.39 -14.53
CA SER A 460 -20.81 -32.29 -14.64
C SER A 460 -20.41 -33.77 -14.74
N LYS A 461 -19.15 -34.08 -15.11
CA LYS A 461 -18.62 -35.46 -15.23
C LYS A 461 -17.97 -35.94 -13.93
N LYS A 462 -17.57 -35.03 -13.02
CA LYS A 462 -16.97 -35.37 -11.73
C LYS A 462 -18.00 -35.99 -10.79
N LYS A 463 -17.54 -36.90 -9.92
CA LYS A 463 -18.38 -37.47 -8.86
C LYS A 463 -18.60 -36.41 -7.77
N ARG A 464 -19.80 -35.82 -7.75
CA ARG A 464 -20.20 -34.75 -6.84
C ARG A 464 -21.57 -35.06 -6.23
N PRO A 465 -21.92 -34.47 -5.08
CA PRO A 465 -23.31 -34.37 -4.66
C PRO A 465 -24.15 -33.85 -5.82
N ARG A 466 -25.38 -34.33 -5.99
CA ARG A 466 -26.34 -33.66 -6.90
C ARG A 466 -25.88 -33.49 -8.37
N GLN A 467 -24.87 -34.25 -8.84
CA GLN A 467 -24.31 -34.23 -10.21
C GLN A 467 -25.36 -34.29 -11.32
N LYS A 468 -26.50 -34.97 -11.08
CA LYS A 468 -27.62 -35.08 -12.01
C LYS A 468 -28.14 -33.71 -12.49
N PHE A 469 -28.12 -32.69 -11.63
CA PHE A 469 -28.61 -31.35 -11.96
C PHE A 469 -27.64 -30.60 -12.89
N LEU A 470 -26.33 -30.75 -12.69
CA LEU A 470 -25.32 -30.22 -13.62
C LEU A 470 -25.46 -30.86 -15.01
N LYS A 471 -25.61 -32.19 -15.07
CA LYS A 471 -25.84 -32.91 -16.33
C LYS A 471 -27.14 -32.47 -17.02
N SER A 472 -28.18 -32.20 -16.24
CA SER A 472 -29.45 -31.68 -16.75
C SER A 472 -29.25 -30.30 -17.39
N ALA A 473 -28.57 -29.37 -16.72
CA ALA A 473 -28.29 -28.04 -17.27
C ALA A 473 -27.46 -28.08 -18.57
N VAL A 474 -26.40 -28.90 -18.61
CA VAL A 474 -25.58 -29.09 -19.83
C VAL A 474 -26.43 -29.67 -20.96
N LYS A 475 -27.27 -30.67 -20.66
CA LYS A 475 -28.17 -31.25 -21.65
C LYS A 475 -29.18 -30.22 -22.18
N GLN A 476 -29.80 -29.43 -21.31
CA GLN A 476 -30.72 -28.36 -21.73
C GLN A 476 -30.04 -27.36 -22.67
N HIS A 477 -28.79 -27.00 -22.38
CA HIS A 477 -28.00 -26.14 -23.27
C HIS A 477 -27.69 -26.80 -24.63
N ASP A 478 -27.29 -28.07 -24.64
CA ASP A 478 -27.01 -28.80 -25.88
C ASP A 478 -28.28 -28.99 -26.73
N ASP A 479 -29.41 -29.30 -26.10
CA ASP A 479 -30.73 -29.40 -26.74
C ASP A 479 -31.13 -28.04 -27.35
N TYR A 480 -30.97 -26.93 -26.60
CA TYR A 480 -31.21 -25.57 -27.10
C TYR A 480 -30.34 -25.23 -28.32
N LEU A 481 -29.04 -25.55 -28.29
CA LEU A 481 -28.15 -25.31 -29.44
C LEU A 481 -28.49 -26.21 -30.64
N ALA A 482 -28.93 -27.44 -30.41
CA ALA A 482 -29.38 -28.34 -31.46
C ALA A 482 -30.66 -27.81 -32.13
N ASP A 483 -31.62 -27.35 -31.34
CA ASP A 483 -32.87 -26.75 -31.82
C ASP A 483 -32.58 -25.49 -32.65
N LEU A 484 -31.73 -24.58 -32.17
CA LEU A 484 -31.31 -23.41 -32.94
C LEU A 484 -30.66 -23.78 -34.29
N ARG A 485 -29.82 -24.81 -34.31
CA ARG A 485 -29.18 -25.29 -35.54
C ARG A 485 -30.18 -25.95 -36.50
N SER A 486 -31.22 -26.58 -35.97
CA SER A 486 -32.25 -27.27 -36.75
C SER A 486 -33.09 -26.32 -37.62
N VAL A 487 -33.25 -25.06 -37.19
CA VAL A 487 -33.94 -24.00 -37.95
C VAL A 487 -33.20 -23.63 -39.24
N GLY A 488 -31.88 -23.87 -39.29
CA GLY A 488 -31.04 -23.54 -40.45
C GLY A 488 -30.79 -22.04 -40.60
N LYS A 489 -30.23 -21.65 -41.76
CA LYS A 489 -30.02 -20.23 -42.10
C LYS A 489 -31.26 -19.72 -42.82
N ILE A 490 -31.88 -18.67 -42.29
CA ILE A 490 -33.00 -17.96 -42.93
C ILE A 490 -32.45 -16.66 -43.53
N PRO A 491 -32.17 -16.60 -44.85
CA PRO A 491 -31.57 -15.42 -45.49
C PRO A 491 -32.39 -14.14 -45.31
N GLU A 492 -33.72 -14.27 -45.18
CA GLU A 492 -34.66 -13.16 -45.01
C GLU A 492 -34.47 -12.44 -43.66
N LEU A 493 -33.89 -13.10 -42.66
CA LEU A 493 -33.58 -12.52 -41.34
C LEU A 493 -32.17 -11.96 -41.26
N TRP A 494 -31.41 -11.95 -42.35
CA TRP A 494 -30.06 -11.40 -42.33
C TRP A 494 -30.12 -9.88 -42.28
N PRO A 495 -29.29 -9.24 -41.43
CA PRO A 495 -29.13 -7.80 -41.51
C PRO A 495 -28.58 -7.42 -42.89
N SER A 496 -29.01 -6.26 -43.40
CA SER A 496 -28.53 -5.71 -44.65
C SER A 496 -27.01 -5.53 -44.64
N ALA A 497 -26.39 -5.44 -45.82
CA ALA A 497 -24.95 -5.19 -45.91
C ALA A 497 -24.55 -3.88 -45.21
N ALA A 498 -25.40 -2.85 -45.29
CA ALA A 498 -25.19 -1.57 -44.62
C ALA A 498 -25.22 -1.70 -43.10
N GLU A 499 -26.20 -2.40 -42.53
CA GLU A 499 -26.29 -2.63 -41.07
C GLU A 499 -25.10 -3.43 -40.54
N ARG A 500 -24.65 -4.46 -41.29
CA ARG A 500 -23.44 -5.22 -40.93
C ARG A 500 -22.19 -4.35 -40.94
N GLN A 501 -22.06 -3.45 -41.92
CA GLN A 501 -20.95 -2.50 -41.97
C GLN A 501 -20.98 -1.54 -40.79
N ILE A 502 -22.13 -0.90 -40.53
CA ILE A 502 -22.31 0.04 -39.42
C ILE A 502 -22.00 -0.63 -38.07
N GLN A 503 -22.50 -1.85 -37.85
CA GLN A 503 -22.23 -2.59 -36.63
C GLN A 503 -20.75 -2.98 -36.50
N GLY A 504 -20.11 -3.35 -37.61
CA GLY A 504 -18.67 -3.63 -37.63
C GLY A 504 -17.82 -2.39 -37.30
N GLU A 505 -18.19 -1.22 -37.84
CA GLU A 505 -17.55 0.06 -37.51
C GLU A 505 -17.74 0.44 -36.05
N ARG A 506 -18.97 0.31 -35.53
CA ARG A 506 -19.29 0.54 -34.11
C ARG A 506 -18.46 -0.35 -33.19
N GLN A 507 -18.37 -1.65 -33.48
CA GLN A 507 -17.57 -2.57 -32.67
C GLN A 507 -16.08 -2.20 -32.69
N ARG A 508 -15.51 -1.87 -33.86
CA ARG A 508 -14.10 -1.43 -33.95
C ARG A 508 -13.84 -0.15 -33.15
N ALA A 509 -14.78 0.80 -33.18
CA ALA A 509 -14.67 2.03 -32.41
C ALA A 509 -14.70 1.74 -30.90
N LEU A 510 -15.64 0.92 -30.44
CA LEU A 510 -15.73 0.49 -29.04
C LEU A 510 -14.46 -0.22 -28.57
N PHE A 511 -13.98 -1.22 -29.32
CA PHE A 511 -12.74 -1.93 -28.99
C PHE A 511 -11.52 -1.01 -28.98
N SER A 512 -11.43 -0.05 -29.92
CA SER A 512 -10.32 0.92 -29.94
C SER A 512 -10.35 1.83 -28.70
N GLN A 513 -11.53 2.26 -28.27
CA GLN A 513 -11.68 3.08 -27.07
C GLN A 513 -11.30 2.28 -25.81
N SER A 514 -11.85 1.07 -25.64
CA SER A 514 -11.51 0.22 -24.49
C SER A 514 -10.02 -0.13 -24.45
N PHE A 515 -9.40 -0.35 -25.60
CA PHE A 515 -7.96 -0.57 -25.69
C PHE A 515 -7.17 0.68 -25.28
N ALA A 516 -7.58 1.87 -25.74
CA ALA A 516 -6.94 3.14 -25.36
C ALA A 516 -7.06 3.43 -23.85
N GLU A 517 -8.22 3.18 -23.26
CA GLU A 517 -8.46 3.31 -21.80
C GLU A 517 -7.58 2.33 -21.02
N ALA A 518 -7.59 1.03 -21.37
CA ALA A 518 -6.73 0.03 -20.75
C ALA A 518 -5.23 0.36 -20.90
N HIS A 519 -4.83 1.00 -22.01
CA HIS A 519 -3.45 1.45 -22.21
C HIS A 519 -3.06 2.59 -21.28
N SER A 520 -3.98 3.49 -20.95
CA SER A 520 -3.72 4.63 -20.06
C SER A 520 -3.49 4.20 -18.61
N GLU A 521 -4.03 3.06 -18.20
CA GLU A 521 -3.81 2.48 -16.87
C GLU A 521 -2.47 1.75 -16.72
N SER A 522 -1.75 1.48 -17.82
CA SER A 522 -0.50 0.71 -17.76
C SER A 522 0.73 1.62 -17.62
N SER A 523 1.28 1.66 -16.40
CA SER A 523 2.52 2.39 -16.08
C SER A 523 3.74 1.90 -16.88
N LEU A 524 3.81 0.59 -17.20
CA LEU A 524 4.89 0.00 -17.99
C LEU A 524 4.89 0.49 -19.45
N LEU A 525 3.71 0.68 -20.04
CA LEU A 525 3.58 1.10 -21.43
C LEU A 525 3.92 2.59 -21.67
N ASN A 526 4.14 3.36 -20.60
CA ASN A 526 4.66 4.73 -20.66
C ASN A 526 6.19 4.76 -20.79
N PHE A 527 6.89 3.68 -20.43
CA PHE A 527 8.34 3.57 -20.60
C PHE A 527 8.77 3.09 -21.98
N VAL A 528 7.82 2.66 -22.83
CA VAL A 528 8.10 2.12 -24.17
C VAL A 528 7.75 3.16 -25.24
N SER A 529 8.72 3.52 -26.09
CA SER A 529 8.50 4.44 -27.20
C SER A 529 7.57 3.82 -28.25
N ARG A 530 6.53 4.55 -28.66
CA ARG A 530 5.55 4.09 -29.67
C ARG A 530 5.79 4.77 -31.01
N GLN A 531 5.62 4.03 -32.10
CA GLN A 531 5.63 4.56 -33.46
C GLN A 531 4.45 3.96 -34.24
N THR A 532 3.66 4.81 -34.89
CA THR A 532 2.60 4.37 -35.80
C THR A 532 3.21 4.09 -37.17
N LEU A 533 3.23 2.83 -37.57
CA LEU A 533 3.67 2.42 -38.90
C LEU A 533 2.47 2.42 -39.86
N LEU A 534 2.59 3.13 -40.99
CA LEU A 534 1.57 3.13 -42.04
C LEU A 534 1.57 1.81 -42.82
N ASN A 535 2.75 1.22 -43.05
CA ASN A 535 2.96 -0.06 -43.75
C ASN A 535 4.28 -0.70 -43.28
N GLY A 536 4.38 -2.03 -43.33
CA GLY A 536 5.62 -2.79 -43.10
C GLY A 536 5.46 -3.96 -42.12
N GLU A 537 6.38 -4.91 -42.18
CA GLU A 537 6.39 -6.13 -41.34
C GLU A 537 7.46 -6.10 -40.23
N GLY A 538 8.24 -5.02 -40.13
CA GLY A 538 9.36 -4.89 -39.19
C GLY A 538 9.95 -3.48 -39.14
N SER A 539 10.87 -3.25 -38.21
CA SER A 539 11.68 -2.03 -38.08
C SER A 539 13.17 -2.34 -38.16
N VAL A 540 13.96 -1.38 -38.64
CA VAL A 540 15.43 -1.46 -38.71
C VAL A 540 16.01 -0.32 -37.89
N SER A 541 16.82 -0.66 -36.90
CA SER A 541 17.49 0.28 -36.00
C SER A 541 19.01 0.17 -36.16
N TYR A 542 19.71 1.31 -36.07
CA TYR A 542 21.18 1.35 -36.10
C TYR A 542 21.70 1.89 -34.78
N TYR A 543 22.64 1.20 -34.15
CA TYR A 543 23.34 1.71 -32.96
C TYR A 543 24.86 1.64 -33.12
N ARG A 544 25.57 2.55 -32.46
CA ARG A 544 27.05 2.55 -32.43
C ARG A 544 27.55 1.81 -31.20
N ASP A 545 28.53 0.95 -31.39
CA ASP A 545 29.30 0.41 -30.28
C ASP A 545 30.31 1.43 -29.73
N TYR A 546 30.94 1.12 -28.59
CA TYR A 546 31.98 1.93 -27.96
C TYR A 546 33.23 2.14 -28.85
N GLY A 547 33.35 1.40 -29.97
CA GLY A 547 34.41 1.53 -30.97
C GLY A 547 34.03 2.37 -32.20
N GLY A 548 32.80 2.90 -32.26
CA GLY A 548 32.33 3.75 -33.36
C GLY A 548 31.78 2.99 -34.59
N ASN A 549 31.69 1.66 -34.55
CA ASN A 549 31.11 0.86 -35.62
C ASN A 549 29.59 0.82 -35.52
N HIS A 550 28.90 0.88 -36.67
CA HIS A 550 27.44 0.84 -36.72
C HIS A 550 26.97 -0.61 -36.85
N HIS A 551 26.10 -1.03 -35.94
CA HIS A 551 25.43 -2.32 -35.98
C HIS A 551 23.97 -2.14 -36.41
N ARG A 552 23.52 -2.99 -37.33
CA ARG A 552 22.15 -3.03 -37.82
C ARG A 552 21.37 -4.07 -37.01
N SER A 553 20.26 -3.64 -36.42
CA SER A 553 19.30 -4.51 -35.75
C SER A 553 17.98 -4.48 -36.53
N GLU A 554 17.49 -5.65 -36.91
CA GLU A 554 16.15 -5.81 -37.49
C GLU A 554 15.23 -6.39 -36.42
N THR A 555 14.02 -5.85 -36.30
CA THR A 555 13.00 -6.37 -35.40
C THR A 555 11.72 -6.57 -36.19
N MET A 556 11.26 -7.82 -36.32
CA MET A 556 9.99 -8.12 -36.98
C MET A 556 8.83 -7.78 -36.06
N LEU A 557 7.72 -7.30 -36.63
CA LEU A 557 6.50 -7.05 -35.89
C LEU A 557 5.84 -8.38 -35.52
N SER A 558 5.59 -8.57 -34.22
CA SER A 558 4.75 -9.67 -33.72
C SER A 558 3.37 -9.14 -33.36
N SER A 559 2.32 -9.84 -33.80
CA SER A 559 0.96 -9.54 -33.37
C SER A 559 0.66 -10.30 -32.08
N HIS A 560 0.27 -9.56 -31.04
CA HIS A 560 -0.34 -10.13 -29.85
C HIS A 560 -1.83 -9.76 -29.90
N GLY A 561 -2.69 -10.77 -29.75
CA GLY A 561 -4.14 -10.59 -29.77
C GLY A 561 -4.78 -11.38 -28.65
N THR A 562 -5.82 -10.80 -28.07
CA THR A 562 -6.64 -11.44 -27.03
C THR A 562 -8.06 -11.50 -27.55
N SER A 563 -8.75 -12.62 -27.34
CA SER A 563 -10.17 -12.79 -27.67
C SER A 563 -10.99 -12.88 -26.39
N MET A 564 -12.13 -12.19 -26.36
CA MET A 564 -13.11 -12.29 -25.28
C MET A 564 -14.47 -12.72 -25.83
N GLU A 565 -15.20 -13.54 -25.07
CA GLU A 565 -16.61 -13.83 -25.36
C GLU A 565 -17.47 -12.64 -24.90
N VAL A 566 -18.45 -12.27 -25.72
CA VAL A 566 -19.42 -11.21 -25.41
C VAL A 566 -20.77 -11.86 -25.12
N PRO A 567 -21.54 -11.42 -24.11
CA PRO A 567 -22.87 -11.95 -23.84
C PRO A 567 -23.77 -11.98 -25.07
N ARG A 568 -24.42 -13.11 -25.36
CA ARG A 568 -25.33 -13.20 -26.51
C ARG A 568 -26.50 -12.23 -26.45
N TYR A 569 -27.10 -12.00 -25.28
CA TYR A 569 -28.22 -11.05 -25.17
C TYR A 569 -27.79 -9.61 -25.41
N GLU A 570 -26.53 -9.22 -25.18
CA GLU A 570 -26.04 -7.89 -25.57
C GLU A 570 -26.16 -7.67 -27.09
N ALA A 571 -26.04 -8.74 -27.89
CA ALA A 571 -26.20 -8.68 -29.34
C ALA A 571 -27.65 -8.83 -29.81
N VAL A 572 -28.46 -9.63 -29.12
CA VAL A 572 -29.83 -10.01 -29.55
C VAL A 572 -30.91 -9.13 -28.93
N ASP A 573 -30.82 -8.88 -27.62
CA ASP A 573 -31.77 -8.06 -26.85
C ASP A 573 -31.04 -7.35 -25.67
N PRO A 574 -30.34 -6.24 -25.96
CA PRO A 574 -29.55 -5.54 -24.95
C PRO A 574 -30.42 -4.90 -23.85
N LEU A 575 -31.67 -4.55 -24.16
CA LEU A 575 -32.59 -3.97 -23.17
C LEU A 575 -33.00 -5.02 -22.15
N TYR A 576 -33.39 -6.22 -22.60
CA TYR A 576 -33.69 -7.33 -21.71
C TYR A 576 -32.45 -7.72 -20.89
N PHE A 577 -31.26 -7.74 -21.51
CA PHE A 577 -30.02 -8.06 -20.82
C PHE A 577 -29.73 -7.09 -19.66
N GLN A 578 -29.82 -5.79 -19.92
CA GLN A 578 -29.63 -4.76 -18.90
C GLN A 578 -30.69 -4.86 -17.80
N TYR A 579 -31.95 -5.07 -18.16
CA TYR A 579 -33.04 -5.26 -17.21
C TYR A 579 -32.83 -6.49 -16.32
N LEU A 580 -32.39 -7.61 -16.88
CA LEU A 580 -32.08 -8.84 -16.15
C LEU A 580 -30.95 -8.62 -15.15
N ILE A 581 -29.84 -8.00 -15.58
CA ILE A 581 -28.72 -7.66 -14.68
C ILE A 581 -29.21 -6.75 -13.55
N PHE A 582 -30.00 -5.73 -13.89
CA PHE A 582 -30.57 -4.81 -12.91
C PHE A 582 -31.42 -5.55 -11.87
N LEU A 583 -32.31 -6.45 -12.30
CA LEU A 583 -33.13 -7.25 -11.39
C LEU A 583 -32.29 -8.12 -10.46
N LEU A 584 -31.32 -8.85 -11.00
CA LEU A 584 -30.44 -9.71 -10.21
C LEU A 584 -29.62 -8.91 -9.19
N ARG A 585 -29.11 -7.74 -9.59
CA ARG A 585 -28.35 -6.84 -8.69
C ARG A 585 -29.21 -6.22 -7.59
N ASN A 586 -30.48 -5.89 -7.88
CA ASN A 586 -31.37 -5.18 -6.95
C ASN A 586 -32.35 -6.07 -6.18
N GLU A 587 -32.38 -7.38 -6.43
CA GLU A 587 -33.19 -8.30 -5.62
C GLU A 587 -32.87 -8.18 -4.13
N THR A 588 -33.89 -8.03 -3.29
CA THR A 588 -33.73 -7.99 -1.83
C THR A 588 -34.05 -9.35 -1.25
N PHE A 589 -33.26 -9.79 -0.28
CA PHE A 589 -33.65 -10.96 0.51
C PHE A 589 -34.84 -10.55 1.40
N PRO A 590 -35.96 -11.30 1.43
CA PRO A 590 -37.05 -11.00 2.35
C PRO A 590 -36.54 -11.07 3.79
N GLU A 591 -36.86 -10.06 4.61
CA GLU A 591 -36.54 -10.06 6.05
C GLU A 591 -37.25 -11.16 6.83
#